data_AF-A0A0B5I707-F1
#
_entry.id   AF-A0A0B5I707-F1
#
_cell.length_a   1.000
_cell.length_b   1.000
_cell.length_c   1.000
_cell.angle_alpha   90.00
_cell.angle_beta   90.00
_cell.angle_gamma   90.00
#
_symmetry.space_group_name_H-M   'P 1'
#
loop_
_entity.id
_entity.type
_entity.pdbx_description
1 polymer ?
#
loop_
_entity_poly.entity_id
_entity_poly.type
_entity_poly.pdbx_seq_one_letter_code
_entity_poly.pdbx_strand_id
1 'polypeptide(L)'
;MTHMRSALARIGTAVTVAALLAGCSGGGGESTAEPEGLTAAEACGGFAKDAPVSAALKGVLGGDRVEDNLSKPEKAVERVREDAAAPWADSYRPQPVTYCGLQSAEEASQNLKIEVNAVGKGPYLGPELAKKVTSYTSGLEAFTSSTVGHVYFSCRLKAPAHEIVVETTVWGPAGVPDTDLEQRTRLITLANAAARQVSAKLGCQGEDGLATGVPARAAAVS
;
A
#
# COMPACT_ATOMS: atom_id res chain seq x y z
N MET A 1 12.48 -33.13 -77.45
CA MET A 1 13.66 -32.45 -78.03
C MET A 1 14.14 -31.46 -76.99
N THR A 2 15.08 -31.87 -76.13
CA THR A 2 16.55 -31.73 -76.24
C THR A 2 17.01 -30.58 -75.35
N HIS A 3 17.54 -30.91 -74.16
CA HIS A 3 18.93 -30.68 -73.73
C HIS A 3 19.08 -29.32 -73.03
N MET A 4 19.92 -29.06 -72.02
CA MET A 4 21.01 -29.75 -71.31
C MET A 4 21.24 -28.88 -70.04
N ARG A 5 21.36 -29.45 -68.84
CA ARG A 5 22.59 -29.62 -68.04
C ARG A 5 23.30 -28.35 -67.50
N SER A 6 23.75 -28.52 -66.25
CA SER A 6 24.89 -27.89 -65.53
C SER A 6 24.55 -26.65 -64.72
N ALA A 7 24.64 -26.62 -63.38
CA ALA A 7 25.74 -26.89 -62.43
C ALA A 7 26.47 -25.60 -61.99
N LEU A 8 26.78 -25.57 -60.68
CA LEU A 8 27.82 -24.80 -59.97
C LEU A 8 27.53 -23.36 -59.49
N ALA A 9 27.53 -23.28 -58.14
CA ALA A 9 28.47 -22.50 -57.30
C ALA A 9 28.22 -21.02 -57.00
N ARG A 10 28.20 -20.75 -55.68
CA ARG A 10 28.65 -19.55 -54.93
C ARG A 10 27.89 -18.26 -55.28
N ILE A 11 27.36 -17.53 -54.30
CA ILE A 11 28.11 -16.54 -53.50
C ILE A 11 27.38 -16.34 -52.17
N GLY A 12 28.06 -16.63 -51.07
CA GLY A 12 27.77 -16.06 -49.77
C GLY A 12 28.69 -14.87 -49.55
N THR A 13 28.10 -13.70 -49.32
CA THR A 13 28.77 -12.51 -48.78
C THR A 13 27.74 -11.73 -47.99
N ALA A 14 27.62 -12.00 -46.69
CA ALA A 14 26.99 -11.09 -45.75
C ALA A 14 28.12 -10.37 -45.00
N VAL A 15 28.03 -9.05 -45.05
CA VAL A 15 29.05 -8.06 -44.76
C VAL A 15 29.47 -8.06 -43.29
N THR A 16 30.75 -8.33 -43.03
CA THR A 16 31.44 -7.83 -41.84
C THR A 16 31.80 -6.36 -42.05
N VAL A 17 31.24 -5.47 -41.21
CA VAL A 17 31.93 -4.22 -40.86
C VAL A 17 32.39 -4.37 -39.42
N ALA A 18 33.69 -4.59 -39.28
CA ALA A 18 34.42 -4.46 -38.03
C ALA A 18 35.41 -3.30 -38.18
N ALA A 19 35.38 -2.39 -37.22
CA ALA A 19 36.49 -1.54 -36.76
C ALA A 19 35.99 -0.93 -35.43
N LEU A 20 36.33 -1.39 -34.22
CA LEU A 20 37.65 -1.57 -33.56
C LEU A 20 38.51 -0.31 -33.76
N LEU A 21 38.85 0.44 -32.69
CA LEU A 21 39.99 0.26 -31.75
C LEU A 21 39.78 1.29 -30.59
N ALA A 22 40.24 1.18 -29.32
CA ALA A 22 41.18 0.36 -28.53
C ALA A 22 40.84 0.63 -27.03
N GLY A 23 41.18 -0.17 -26.00
CA GLY A 23 42.08 -1.30 -25.85
C GLY A 23 41.87 -2.07 -24.52
N CYS A 24 42.68 -3.11 -24.34
CA CYS A 24 42.58 -4.16 -23.31
C CYS A 24 43.03 -3.73 -21.88
N SER A 25 42.30 -4.12 -20.84
CA SER A 25 42.78 -4.90 -19.67
C SER A 25 41.62 -5.10 -18.67
N GLY A 26 41.68 -6.15 -17.85
CA GLY A 26 40.56 -6.66 -17.04
C GLY A 26 39.96 -5.74 -15.98
N GLY A 27 38.83 -6.21 -15.44
CA GLY A 27 37.96 -5.52 -14.47
C GLY A 27 36.56 -5.46 -15.07
N GLY A 28 35.59 -6.28 -14.66
CA GLY A 28 35.09 -6.27 -13.29
C GLY A 28 34.41 -4.93 -13.03
N GLY A 29 33.25 -4.71 -13.63
CA GLY A 29 32.49 -3.46 -13.49
C GLY A 29 31.02 -3.74 -13.68
N GLU A 30 30.31 -3.93 -12.56
CA GLU A 30 28.86 -3.98 -12.47
C GLU A 30 28.23 -2.89 -13.35
N SER A 31 27.48 -3.31 -14.36
CA SER A 31 26.35 -2.51 -14.81
C SER A 31 25.40 -2.42 -13.62
N THR A 32 25.45 -1.31 -12.89
CA THR A 32 24.42 -0.97 -11.89
C THR A 32 23.14 -0.72 -12.66
N ALA A 33 22.42 -1.79 -12.98
CA ALA A 33 21.04 -1.72 -13.43
C ALA A 33 20.26 -0.93 -12.38
N GLU A 34 19.41 0.00 -12.83
CA GLU A 34 18.51 0.68 -11.90
C GLU A 34 17.71 -0.38 -11.14
N PRO A 35 17.56 -0.24 -9.80
CA PRO A 35 16.87 -1.24 -9.01
C PRO A 35 15.43 -1.37 -9.51
N GLU A 36 15.03 -2.59 -9.87
CA GLU A 36 13.69 -2.89 -10.42
C GLU A 36 12.58 -2.54 -9.40
N GLY A 37 11.37 -2.27 -9.90
CA GLY A 37 10.18 -1.96 -9.07
C GLY A 37 9.66 -0.51 -9.17
N LEU A 38 8.67 -0.19 -8.34
CA LEU A 38 8.09 1.14 -8.16
C LEU A 38 8.47 1.68 -6.78
N THR A 39 8.39 2.98 -6.58
CA THR A 39 8.26 3.55 -5.23
C THR A 39 6.82 3.40 -4.75
N ALA A 40 6.60 3.37 -3.44
CA ALA A 40 5.24 3.28 -2.89
C ALA A 40 4.35 4.48 -3.26
N ALA A 41 4.93 5.66 -3.47
CA ALA A 41 4.21 6.84 -3.91
C ALA A 41 3.75 6.73 -5.38
N GLU A 42 4.50 6.03 -6.23
CA GLU A 42 4.07 5.71 -7.60
C GLU A 42 2.96 4.66 -7.61
N ALA A 43 3.06 3.63 -6.76
CA ALA A 43 2.07 2.56 -6.70
C ALA A 43 0.73 3.00 -6.07
N CYS A 44 0.77 3.76 -4.97
CA CYS A 44 -0.42 4.08 -4.19
C CYS A 44 -0.69 5.58 -3.96
N GLY A 45 0.05 6.44 -4.64
CA GLY A 45 -0.23 7.87 -4.69
C GLY A 45 0.17 8.63 -3.43
N GLY A 46 -0.66 9.62 -3.06
CA GLY A 46 -0.27 10.70 -2.18
C GLY A 46 0.06 10.31 -0.74
N PHE A 47 -0.46 9.20 -0.22
CA PHE A 47 -0.31 8.89 1.21
C PHE A 47 1.13 8.50 1.57
N ALA A 48 1.85 7.90 0.62
CA ALA A 48 3.22 7.42 0.80
C ALA A 48 4.29 8.52 0.67
N LYS A 49 3.89 9.80 0.56
CA LYS A 49 4.80 10.93 0.38
C LYS A 49 5.39 11.50 1.68
N ASP A 50 4.71 11.30 2.80
CA ASP A 50 5.16 11.82 4.09
C ASP A 50 6.35 11.01 4.61
N ALA A 51 7.42 11.65 5.06
CA ALA A 51 8.66 10.96 5.47
C ALA A 51 8.45 9.84 6.52
N PRO A 52 7.61 10.01 7.57
CA PRO A 52 7.32 8.92 8.50
C PRO A 52 6.60 7.73 7.84
N VAL A 53 5.79 7.99 6.81
CA VAL A 53 5.07 6.94 6.06
C VAL A 53 6.05 6.18 5.16
N SER A 54 6.93 6.89 4.45
CA SER A 54 7.97 6.24 3.63
C SER A 54 8.90 5.37 4.49
N ALA A 55 9.30 5.87 5.67
CA ALA A 55 10.10 5.10 6.62
C ALA A 55 9.35 3.86 7.16
N ALA A 56 8.07 4.01 7.49
CA ALA A 56 7.23 2.89 7.92
C ALA A 56 7.06 1.84 6.81
N LEU A 57 6.82 2.26 5.56
CA LEU A 57 6.73 1.37 4.41
C LEU A 57 8.02 0.57 4.21
N LYS A 58 9.17 1.25 4.24
CA LYS A 58 10.48 0.58 4.15
C LYS A 58 10.67 -0.45 5.27
N GLY A 59 10.35 -0.08 6.50
CA GLY A 59 10.45 -0.97 7.65
C GLY A 59 9.52 -2.18 7.58
N VAL A 60 8.36 -2.05 6.93
CA VAL A 60 7.38 -3.14 6.77
C VAL A 60 7.70 -4.02 5.57
N LEU A 61 8.15 -3.45 4.45
CA LEU A 61 8.37 -4.17 3.19
C LEU A 61 9.82 -4.65 3.02
N GLY A 62 10.72 -4.27 3.93
CA GLY A 62 12.14 -4.64 3.91
C GLY A 62 12.99 -3.83 2.92
N GLY A 63 12.39 -2.94 2.12
CA GLY A 63 13.08 -2.18 1.08
C GLY A 63 12.27 -1.00 0.55
N ASP A 64 12.88 -0.25 -0.37
CA ASP A 64 12.29 0.96 -0.96
C ASP A 64 11.59 0.71 -2.30
N ARG A 65 11.71 -0.52 -2.84
CA ARG A 65 11.18 -0.92 -4.14
C ARG A 65 10.07 -1.95 -3.96
N VAL A 66 8.96 -1.69 -4.64
CA VAL A 66 7.71 -2.43 -4.47
C VAL A 66 7.05 -2.69 -5.81
N GLU A 67 6.19 -3.69 -5.84
CA GLU A 67 5.24 -3.94 -6.92
C GLU A 67 3.84 -3.51 -6.48
N ASP A 68 3.04 -3.01 -7.43
CA ASP A 68 1.62 -2.81 -7.19
C ASP A 68 0.92 -4.18 -7.06
N ASN A 69 0.17 -4.35 -5.97
CA ASN A 69 -0.56 -5.57 -5.68
C ASN A 69 -2.05 -5.27 -5.53
N LEU A 70 -2.68 -4.94 -6.66
CA LEU A 70 -4.13 -4.72 -6.79
C LEU A 70 -4.63 -3.41 -6.14
N SER A 71 -3.84 -2.33 -6.17
CA SER A 71 -4.29 -1.02 -5.65
C SER A 71 -5.45 -0.45 -6.47
N LYS A 72 -6.48 0.03 -5.77
CA LYS A 72 -7.68 0.63 -6.40
C LYS A 72 -8.19 1.84 -5.60
N PRO A 73 -7.37 2.88 -5.39
CA PRO A 73 -7.70 3.94 -4.42
C PRO A 73 -8.96 4.74 -4.78
N GLU A 74 -9.20 5.03 -6.06
CA GLU A 74 -10.39 5.76 -6.51
C GLU A 74 -11.65 4.92 -6.30
N LYS A 75 -11.62 3.64 -6.71
CA LYS A 75 -12.73 2.70 -6.53
C LYS A 75 -13.04 2.48 -5.06
N ALA A 76 -12.02 2.41 -4.20
CA ALA A 76 -12.22 2.20 -2.78
C ALA A 76 -12.94 3.41 -2.13
N VAL A 77 -12.56 4.64 -2.49
CA VAL A 77 -13.25 5.84 -2.00
C VAL A 77 -14.65 5.98 -2.59
N GLU A 78 -14.83 5.70 -3.88
CA GLU A 78 -16.15 5.67 -4.52
C GLU A 78 -17.07 4.68 -3.80
N ARG A 79 -16.56 3.49 -3.50
CA ARG A 79 -17.31 2.48 -2.77
C ARG A 79 -17.76 2.96 -1.39
N VAL A 80 -16.89 3.64 -0.64
CA VAL A 80 -17.28 4.23 0.66
C VAL A 80 -18.44 5.23 0.49
N ARG A 81 -18.45 6.04 -0.57
CA ARG A 81 -19.58 6.96 -0.85
C ARG A 81 -20.85 6.21 -1.22
N GLU A 82 -20.76 5.17 -2.05
CA GLU A 82 -21.90 4.32 -2.41
C GLU A 82 -22.51 3.65 -1.17
N ASP A 83 -21.66 3.04 -0.34
CA ASP A 83 -22.08 2.36 0.88
C ASP A 83 -22.73 3.34 1.87
N ALA A 84 -22.22 4.57 1.96
CA ALA A 84 -22.79 5.62 2.79
C ALA A 84 -24.16 6.13 2.28
N ALA A 85 -24.39 6.06 0.97
CA ALA A 85 -25.66 6.47 0.36
C ALA A 85 -26.69 5.35 0.31
N ALA A 86 -26.29 4.12 0.63
CA ALA A 86 -27.17 2.98 0.57
C ALA A 86 -28.23 3.03 1.69
N PRO A 87 -29.48 2.57 1.45
CA PRO A 87 -30.51 2.50 2.48
C PRO A 87 -30.15 1.64 3.69
N TRP A 88 -29.12 0.80 3.57
CA TRP A 88 -28.62 -0.13 4.60
C TRP A 88 -27.30 0.34 5.24
N ALA A 89 -26.85 1.56 4.97
CA ALA A 89 -25.57 2.10 5.45
C ALA A 89 -25.33 1.91 6.96
N ASP A 90 -26.41 2.02 7.75
CA ASP A 90 -26.34 1.93 9.22
C ASP A 90 -26.51 0.49 9.76
N SER A 91 -26.95 -0.45 8.93
CA SER A 91 -27.36 -1.80 9.36
C SER A 91 -26.48 -2.91 8.81
N TYR A 92 -25.60 -2.61 7.84
CA TYR A 92 -24.72 -3.57 7.22
C TYR A 92 -23.28 -3.06 7.18
N ARG A 93 -22.32 -3.99 7.29
CA ARG A 93 -20.89 -3.72 7.08
C ARG A 93 -20.49 -4.24 5.70
N PRO A 94 -20.31 -3.35 4.71
CA PRO A 94 -19.74 -3.70 3.41
C PRO A 94 -18.45 -4.50 3.51
N GLN A 95 -18.19 -5.27 2.46
CA GLN A 95 -16.87 -5.86 2.26
C GLN A 95 -15.84 -4.74 2.05
N PRO A 96 -14.69 -4.76 2.75
CA PRO A 96 -13.61 -3.83 2.52
C PRO A 96 -13.09 -3.88 1.09
N VAL A 97 -12.67 -2.73 0.57
CA VAL A 97 -12.02 -2.62 -0.74
C VAL A 97 -10.57 -2.23 -0.56
N THR A 98 -9.68 -2.92 -1.26
CA THR A 98 -8.25 -2.57 -1.32
C THR A 98 -8.09 -1.14 -1.85
N TYR A 99 -7.63 -0.26 -0.97
CA TYR A 99 -7.19 1.09 -1.32
C TYR A 99 -5.80 1.05 -1.94
N CYS A 100 -4.89 0.31 -1.31
CA CYS A 100 -3.50 0.15 -1.74
C CYS A 100 -3.02 -1.26 -1.39
N GLY A 101 -2.37 -1.94 -2.32
CA GLY A 101 -1.68 -3.19 -2.06
C GLY A 101 -0.26 -3.10 -2.58
N LEU A 102 0.71 -3.47 -1.75
CA LEU A 102 2.13 -3.43 -2.05
C LEU A 102 2.75 -4.78 -1.77
N GLN A 103 3.71 -5.15 -2.61
CA GLN A 103 4.57 -6.30 -2.40
C GLN A 103 6.02 -5.85 -2.54
N SER A 104 6.91 -6.33 -1.67
CA SER A 104 8.34 -6.07 -1.83
C SER A 104 8.85 -6.70 -3.12
N ALA A 105 9.67 -5.96 -3.87
CA ALA A 105 10.35 -6.48 -5.05
C ALA A 105 11.44 -7.52 -4.69
N GLU A 106 11.92 -7.50 -3.44
CA GLU A 106 12.98 -8.39 -2.96
C GLU A 106 12.44 -9.67 -2.31
N GLU A 107 11.30 -9.58 -1.61
CA GLU A 107 10.73 -10.70 -0.87
C GLU A 107 9.19 -10.73 -0.95
N ALA A 108 8.65 -11.68 -1.71
CA ALA A 108 7.20 -11.79 -1.93
C ALA A 108 6.35 -11.95 -0.65
N SER A 109 6.91 -12.50 0.44
CA SER A 109 6.26 -12.61 1.76
C SER A 109 6.13 -11.28 2.49
N GLN A 110 6.94 -10.29 2.13
CA GLN A 110 6.83 -8.93 2.65
C GLN A 110 5.82 -8.16 1.81
N ASN A 111 4.55 -8.29 2.18
CA ASN A 111 3.46 -7.58 1.54
C ASN A 111 2.65 -6.76 2.55
N LEU A 112 1.96 -5.77 2.00
CA LEU A 112 1.10 -4.87 2.75
C LEU A 112 -0.18 -4.65 1.96
N LYS A 113 -1.32 -4.68 2.66
CA LYS A 113 -2.63 -4.35 2.07
C LYS A 113 -3.36 -3.36 2.94
N ILE A 114 -3.75 -2.23 2.36
CA ILE A 114 -4.59 -1.22 2.96
C ILE A 114 -6.00 -1.38 2.38
N GLU A 115 -6.97 -1.61 3.24
CA GLU A 115 -8.39 -1.71 2.90
C GLU A 115 -9.17 -0.59 3.58
N VAL A 116 -10.24 -0.16 2.92
CA VAL A 116 -11.14 0.87 3.45
C VAL A 116 -12.59 0.46 3.25
N ASN A 117 -13.45 0.84 4.19
CA ASN A 117 -14.89 0.62 4.14
C ASN A 117 -15.63 1.59 5.05
N ALA A 118 -16.90 1.85 4.71
CA ALA A 118 -17.84 2.38 5.68
C ALA A 118 -18.22 1.30 6.70
N VAL A 119 -18.36 1.68 7.96
CA VAL A 119 -18.86 0.85 9.05
C VAL A 119 -19.95 1.67 9.75
N GLY A 120 -21.21 1.25 9.68
CA GLY A 120 -22.35 2.09 10.12
C GLY A 120 -22.20 2.63 11.55
N LYS A 121 -21.82 1.75 12.49
CA LYS A 121 -21.27 2.11 13.80
C LYS A 121 -20.05 1.20 13.97
N GLY A 122 -18.88 1.79 14.20
CA GLY A 122 -17.61 1.06 14.17
C GLY A 122 -17.66 -0.26 14.98
N PRO A 123 -16.82 -1.26 14.66
CA PRO A 123 -16.48 -2.18 15.73
C PRO A 123 -15.84 -1.36 16.85
N TYR A 124 -16.29 -1.56 18.08
CA TYR A 124 -15.65 -0.99 19.25
C TYR A 124 -14.77 -2.08 19.85
N LEU A 125 -13.49 -1.77 20.09
CA LEU A 125 -12.49 -2.70 20.61
C LEU A 125 -13.02 -3.45 21.84
N GLY A 126 -13.30 -4.74 21.66
CA GLY A 126 -13.79 -5.59 22.75
C GLY A 126 -12.72 -5.78 23.85
N PRO A 127 -13.11 -6.03 25.11
CA PRO A 127 -12.16 -6.17 26.23
C PRO A 127 -11.09 -7.25 26.02
N GLU A 128 -11.42 -8.32 25.29
CA GLU A 128 -10.47 -9.39 24.98
C GLU A 128 -9.44 -9.00 23.92
N LEU A 129 -9.83 -8.15 22.96
CA LEU A 129 -8.89 -7.62 21.96
C LEU A 129 -8.01 -6.54 22.56
N ALA A 130 -8.54 -5.72 23.48
CA ALA A 130 -7.81 -4.66 24.16
C ALA A 130 -6.52 -5.14 24.85
N LYS A 131 -6.50 -6.38 25.34
CA LYS A 131 -5.31 -7.00 25.98
C LYS A 131 -4.21 -7.39 24.99
N LYS A 132 -4.52 -7.46 23.69
CA LYS A 132 -3.63 -8.01 22.65
C LYS A 132 -3.11 -6.94 21.69
N VAL A 133 -3.74 -5.78 21.68
CA VAL A 133 -3.41 -4.68 20.78
C VAL A 133 -2.72 -3.53 21.53
N THR A 134 -2.15 -2.62 20.76
CA THR A 134 -1.69 -1.32 21.26
C THR A 134 -2.65 -0.27 20.73
N SER A 135 -3.26 0.52 21.62
CA SER A 135 -4.16 1.61 21.24
C SER A 135 -3.39 2.91 21.01
N TYR A 136 -3.90 3.76 20.14
CA TYR A 136 -3.30 5.04 19.75
C TYR A 136 -4.35 6.16 19.76
N THR A 137 -3.88 7.39 19.92
CA THR A 137 -4.70 8.60 19.86
C THR A 137 -4.82 9.06 18.41
N SER A 138 -5.82 8.56 17.68
CA SER A 138 -6.20 9.05 16.35
C SER A 138 -7.63 8.63 16.02
N GLY A 139 -8.38 9.52 15.38
CA GLY A 139 -9.76 9.27 14.98
C GLY A 139 -10.69 9.05 16.18
N LEU A 140 -11.73 8.24 15.95
CA LEU A 140 -12.59 7.71 17.00
C LEU A 140 -11.91 6.59 17.79
N GLU A 141 -11.20 5.71 17.07
CA GLU A 141 -10.49 4.58 17.65
C GLU A 141 -9.35 4.18 16.72
N ALA A 142 -8.18 3.86 17.30
CA ALA A 142 -7.01 3.44 16.57
C ALA A 142 -6.24 2.40 17.38
N PHE A 143 -5.94 1.26 16.79
CA PHE A 143 -5.18 0.20 17.47
C PHE A 143 -4.46 -0.72 16.50
N THR A 144 -3.45 -1.44 16.99
CA THR A 144 -2.66 -2.38 16.19
C THR A 144 -2.27 -3.64 16.94
N SER A 145 -2.23 -4.77 16.23
CA SER A 145 -1.39 -5.92 16.54
C SER A 145 -0.08 -5.88 15.72
N SER A 146 0.73 -6.94 15.80
CA SER A 146 1.95 -7.13 14.99
C SER A 146 1.70 -7.18 13.48
N THR A 147 0.51 -7.63 13.06
CA THR A 147 0.19 -7.87 11.65
C THR A 147 -0.97 -7.04 11.12
N VAL A 148 -1.72 -6.36 12.00
CA VAL A 148 -2.89 -5.57 11.60
C VAL A 148 -2.92 -4.24 12.32
N GLY A 149 -3.27 -3.17 11.61
CA GLY A 149 -3.60 -1.87 12.19
C GLY A 149 -4.96 -1.38 11.73
N HIS A 150 -5.73 -0.80 12.64
CA HIS A 150 -7.03 -0.21 12.37
C HIS A 150 -7.05 1.26 12.80
N VAL A 151 -7.70 2.08 11.98
CA VAL A 151 -8.10 3.46 12.32
C VAL A 151 -9.56 3.64 11.91
N TYR A 152 -10.37 4.12 12.85
CA TYR A 152 -11.77 4.46 12.64
C TYR A 152 -11.94 5.97 12.80
N PHE A 153 -12.66 6.62 11.88
CA PHE A 153 -12.97 8.05 12.00
C PHE A 153 -14.39 8.35 11.54
N SER A 154 -15.04 9.33 12.19
CA SER A 154 -16.33 9.86 11.73
C SER A 154 -16.11 10.70 10.48
N CYS A 155 -17.00 10.58 9.51
CA CYS A 155 -17.00 11.37 8.29
C CYS A 155 -18.45 11.72 7.94
N ARG A 156 -18.77 13.01 8.04
CA ARG A 156 -20.03 13.55 7.55
C ARG A 156 -19.89 13.95 6.10
N LEU A 157 -20.45 13.15 5.20
CA LEU A 157 -20.42 13.44 3.79
C LEU A 157 -21.26 14.69 3.50
N LYS A 158 -20.84 15.49 2.50
CA LYS A 158 -21.62 16.64 2.03
C LYS A 158 -22.84 16.21 1.21
N ALA A 159 -22.70 15.12 0.46
CA ALA A 159 -23.74 14.52 -0.36
C ALA A 159 -23.51 13.00 -0.44
N PRO A 160 -24.44 12.15 0.05
CA PRO A 160 -25.59 12.53 0.89
C PRO A 160 -25.11 13.16 2.21
N ALA A 161 -25.95 13.98 2.85
CA ALA A 161 -25.65 14.59 4.15
C ALA A 161 -25.80 13.59 5.31
N HIS A 162 -25.05 12.47 5.24
CA HIS A 162 -25.08 11.34 6.17
C HIS A 162 -23.75 11.24 6.91
N GLU A 163 -23.80 10.93 8.19
CA GLU A 163 -22.60 10.63 8.98
C GLU A 163 -22.35 9.13 8.95
N ILE A 164 -21.11 8.77 8.61
CA ILE A 164 -20.63 7.39 8.65
C ILE A 164 -19.37 7.30 9.50
N VAL A 165 -19.06 6.11 9.99
CA VAL A 165 -17.70 5.80 10.43
C VAL A 165 -16.97 5.13 9.26
N VAL A 166 -15.74 5.56 9.00
CA VAL A 166 -14.86 4.94 8.01
C VAL A 166 -13.80 4.15 8.75
N GLU A 167 -13.61 2.90 8.36
CA GLU A 167 -12.51 2.06 8.79
C GLU A 167 -11.41 2.08 7.73
N THR A 168 -10.17 2.24 8.19
CA THR A 168 -8.96 1.97 7.42
C THR A 168 -8.21 0.85 8.11
N THR A 169 -8.04 -0.26 7.41
CA THR A 169 -7.33 -1.44 7.90
C THR A 169 -6.06 -1.62 7.11
N VAL A 170 -4.94 -1.84 7.80
CA VAL A 170 -3.65 -2.18 7.22
C VAL A 170 -3.27 -3.58 7.67
N TRP A 171 -3.11 -4.48 6.70
CA TRP A 171 -2.54 -5.81 6.88
C TRP A 171 -1.06 -5.75 6.51
N GLY A 172 -0.19 -6.09 7.46
CA GLY A 172 1.24 -6.23 7.23
C GLY A 172 1.67 -7.68 7.00
N PRO A 173 2.98 -7.92 6.87
CA PRO A 173 3.55 -9.24 6.65
C PRO A 173 3.16 -10.23 7.76
N ALA A 174 3.01 -11.50 7.38
CA ALA A 174 2.80 -12.59 8.34
C ALA A 174 4.09 -12.94 9.08
N GLY A 175 3.97 -13.60 10.24
CA GLY A 175 5.11 -14.12 10.99
C GLY A 175 5.88 -13.09 11.82
N VAL A 176 5.43 -11.83 11.86
CA VAL A 176 6.04 -10.81 12.73
C VAL A 176 5.67 -11.10 14.20
N PRO A 177 6.64 -11.12 15.14
CA PRO A 177 6.37 -11.38 16.54
C PRO A 177 5.41 -10.36 17.16
N ASP A 178 4.50 -10.82 18.02
CA ASP A 178 3.57 -9.95 18.74
C ASP A 178 4.26 -8.90 19.63
N THR A 179 5.49 -9.17 20.05
CA THR A 179 6.32 -8.28 20.86
C THR A 179 6.99 -7.16 20.07
N ASP A 180 6.88 -7.16 18.73
CA ASP A 180 7.45 -6.09 17.89
C ASP A 180 6.58 -4.83 17.97
N LEU A 181 6.90 -3.98 18.96
CA LEU A 181 6.22 -2.72 19.19
C LEU A 181 6.54 -1.66 18.12
N GLU A 182 7.65 -1.81 17.40
CA GLU A 182 8.00 -0.92 16.31
C GLU A 182 7.12 -1.22 15.10
N GLN A 183 6.93 -2.49 14.75
CA GLN A 183 5.99 -2.90 13.70
C GLN A 183 4.59 -2.38 13.96
N ARG A 184 4.09 -2.52 15.19
CA ARG A 184 2.80 -1.93 15.61
C ARG A 184 2.73 -0.42 15.31
N THR A 185 3.82 0.30 15.58
CA THR A 185 3.91 1.75 15.34
C THR A 185 3.96 2.06 13.84
N ARG A 186 4.65 1.23 13.04
CA ARG A 186 4.67 1.34 11.57
C ARG A 186 3.26 1.16 11.02
N LEU A 187 2.56 0.08 11.39
CA LEU A 187 1.21 -0.20 10.89
C LEU A 187 0.20 0.90 11.23
N ILE A 188 0.23 1.46 12.45
CA ILE A 188 -0.69 2.57 12.76
C ILE A 188 -0.33 3.84 12.00
N THR A 189 0.95 4.10 11.75
CA THR A 189 1.39 5.25 10.96
C THR A 189 0.83 5.16 9.53
N LEU A 190 0.89 3.96 8.93
CA LEU A 190 0.35 3.70 7.60
C LEU A 190 -1.18 3.82 7.58
N ALA A 191 -1.87 3.21 8.55
CA ALA A 191 -3.32 3.27 8.66
C ALA A 191 -3.82 4.71 8.83
N ASN A 192 -3.17 5.49 9.69
CA ASN A 192 -3.50 6.89 9.94
C ASN A 192 -3.26 7.76 8.69
N ALA A 193 -2.15 7.56 7.98
CA ALA A 193 -1.86 8.31 6.76
C ALA A 193 -2.87 8.01 5.64
N ALA A 194 -3.22 6.74 5.45
CA ALA A 194 -4.26 6.35 4.50
C ALA A 194 -5.64 6.90 4.90
N ALA A 195 -6.01 6.82 6.19
CA ALA A 195 -7.25 7.39 6.71
C ALA A 195 -7.35 8.90 6.43
N ARG A 196 -6.27 9.67 6.64
CA ARG A 196 -6.23 11.11 6.33
C ARG A 196 -6.45 11.40 4.86
N GLN A 197 -5.88 10.58 3.97
CA GLN A 197 -6.10 10.71 2.53
C GLN A 197 -7.53 10.38 2.12
N VAL A 198 -8.11 9.34 2.71
CA VAL A 198 -9.51 8.97 2.47
C VAL A 198 -10.43 10.07 2.97
N SER A 199 -10.22 10.58 4.19
CA SER A 199 -10.95 11.73 4.76
C SER A 199 -10.88 12.95 3.84
N ALA A 200 -9.68 13.27 3.31
CA ALA A 200 -9.50 14.33 2.32
C ALA A 200 -10.34 14.13 1.06
N LYS A 201 -10.30 12.93 0.48
CA LYS A 201 -11.07 12.60 -0.73
C LYS A 201 -12.58 12.61 -0.45
N LEU A 202 -13.02 12.24 0.74
CA LEU A 202 -14.43 12.28 1.15
C LEU A 202 -14.90 13.68 1.56
N GLY A 203 -13.98 14.61 1.81
CA GLY A 203 -14.28 15.99 2.20
C GLY A 203 -14.60 16.17 3.69
N CYS A 204 -14.06 15.29 4.55
CA CYS A 204 -14.32 15.22 6.00
C CYS A 204 -13.17 15.77 6.87
N GLN A 205 -12.19 16.43 6.26
CA GLN A 205 -10.99 16.90 6.97
C GLN A 205 -11.35 17.90 8.07
N GLY A 206 -10.69 17.75 9.22
CA GLY A 206 -10.79 18.68 10.35
C GLY A 206 -11.82 18.27 11.42
N GLU A 207 -12.80 17.44 11.07
CA GLU A 207 -13.78 16.85 12.01
C GLU A 207 -13.51 15.35 12.25
N ASP A 208 -12.56 14.77 11.52
CA ASP A 208 -12.23 13.34 11.56
C ASP A 208 -11.42 12.89 12.80
N GLY A 209 -10.85 13.84 13.56
CA GLY A 209 -10.02 13.56 14.74
C GLY A 209 -8.70 12.85 14.44
N LEU A 210 -8.27 12.78 13.17
CA LEU A 210 -7.08 12.04 12.77
C LEU A 210 -5.79 12.78 13.16
N ALA A 211 -4.87 12.07 13.80
CA ALA A 211 -3.59 12.63 14.22
C ALA A 211 -2.76 13.12 13.03
N THR A 212 -2.09 14.26 13.18
CA THR A 212 -1.11 14.72 12.19
C THR A 212 0.20 13.96 12.38
N GLY A 213 0.59 13.16 11.39
CA GLY A 213 1.82 12.35 11.45
C GLY A 213 1.65 11.01 12.16
N VAL A 214 2.60 10.65 13.03
CA VAL A 214 2.61 9.38 13.77
C VAL A 214 1.68 9.48 14.99
N PRO A 215 0.63 8.64 15.10
CA PRO A 215 -0.23 8.62 16.28
C PRO A 215 0.54 8.30 17.56
N ALA A 216 0.26 9.05 18.64
CA ALA A 216 0.80 8.74 19.96
C ALA A 216 0.09 7.50 20.55
N ARG A 217 0.77 6.71 21.37
CA ARG A 217 0.13 5.60 22.10
C ARG A 217 -0.87 6.16 23.10
N ALA A 218 -2.05 5.55 23.16
CA ALA A 218 -3.04 5.89 24.16
C ALA A 218 -2.54 5.45 25.55
N ALA A 219 -2.87 6.22 26.58
CA ALA A 219 -2.65 5.79 27.95
C ALA A 219 -3.42 4.49 28.20
N ALA A 220 -2.83 3.56 28.95
CA ALA A 220 -3.55 2.39 29.40
C ALA A 220 -4.74 2.85 30.27
N VAL A 221 -5.95 2.45 29.89
CA VAL A 221 -7.12 2.65 30.75
C VAL A 221 -6.98 1.63 31.89
N SER A 222 -6.53 2.11 33.04
CA SER A 222 -6.35 1.35 34.28
C SER A 222 -7.69 1.05 34.96
#